data_AF-A0A7X6YXY7-F1
#
_entry.id   AF-A0A7X6YXY7-F1
#
_cell.length_a   1.000
_cell.length_b   1.000
_cell.length_c   1.000
_cell.angle_alpha   90.00
_cell.angle_beta   90.00
_cell.angle_gamma   90.00
#
_symmetry.space_group_name_H-M   'P 1'
#
loop_
_entity.id
_entity.type
_entity.pdbx_description
1 polymer ?
#
loop_
_entity_poly.entity_id
_entity_poly.type
_entity_poly.pdbx_seq_one_letter_code
_entity_poly.pdbx_strand_id
1 'polypeptide(L)'
;MTHAEKVYLSWLDDPRFSPETREELLAIQDNKEEIEERFYQDLKFGTAGLRGILGTGTNRMNFYTVGRAATAYAREIAAQQEGKSKGIVISYDCRNFSREFAELAAGIFVKHGVKIYFSTELRPVPILSFAIRHFGCAGGIMITASHNPAVYNGFKVYGTDGGQLPPEEADAVAAVMTDITDLPAAVADALEFEEAANSELFNWMGDDIDQAYSDYLMTLSLDRGATKKSKHLPIVYTPLHGSGNK
;
A
#
# COMPACT_ATOMS: atom_id res chain seq x y z
N MET A 1 17.06 -10.27 -28.92
CA MET A 1 16.03 -10.19 -27.88
C MET A 1 16.70 -9.96 -26.54
N THR A 2 16.60 -8.75 -25.98
CA THR A 2 17.14 -8.39 -24.66
C THR A 2 16.40 -9.14 -23.54
N HIS A 3 16.86 -9.01 -22.29
CA HIS A 3 16.12 -9.55 -21.15
C HIS A 3 14.74 -8.90 -21.05
N ALA A 4 14.67 -7.57 -21.14
CA ALA A 4 13.43 -6.81 -21.08
C ALA A 4 12.44 -7.22 -22.18
N GLU A 5 12.89 -7.39 -23.43
CA GLU A 5 12.04 -7.84 -24.54
C GLU A 5 11.44 -9.24 -24.29
N LYS A 6 12.19 -10.15 -23.65
CA LYS A 6 11.66 -11.48 -23.29
C LYS A 6 10.58 -11.39 -22.22
N VAL A 7 10.78 -10.58 -21.19
CA VAL A 7 9.80 -10.40 -20.10
C VAL A 7 8.56 -9.70 -20.64
N TYR A 8 8.72 -8.65 -21.45
CA TYR A 8 7.62 -7.98 -22.14
C TYR A 8 6.75 -8.95 -22.96
N LEU A 9 7.37 -9.80 -23.79
CA LEU A 9 6.63 -10.80 -24.58
C LEU A 9 5.92 -11.81 -23.68
N SER A 10 6.54 -12.25 -22.59
CA SER A 10 5.89 -13.16 -21.63
C SER A 10 4.64 -12.56 -20.99
N TRP A 11 4.63 -11.24 -20.74
CA TRP A 11 3.43 -10.54 -20.27
C TRP A 11 2.38 -10.37 -21.37
N LEU A 12 2.81 -10.11 -22.60
CA LEU A 12 1.91 -9.92 -23.74
C LEU A 12 1.19 -11.22 -24.16
N ASP A 13 1.89 -12.36 -24.04
CA ASP A 13 1.42 -13.67 -24.48
C ASP A 13 0.62 -14.42 -23.40
N ASP A 14 0.75 -14.06 -22.12
CA ASP A 14 0.02 -14.72 -21.03
C ASP A 14 -1.42 -14.16 -20.92
N PRO A 15 -2.45 -14.98 -21.21
CA PRO A 15 -3.85 -14.53 -21.24
C PRO A 15 -4.43 -14.23 -19.84
N ARG A 16 -3.68 -14.48 -18.76
CA ARG A 16 -4.10 -14.19 -17.39
C ARG A 16 -3.91 -12.72 -17.02
N PHE A 17 -3.11 -11.97 -17.78
CA PHE A 17 -3.06 -10.51 -17.65
C PHE A 17 -4.36 -9.88 -18.18
N SER A 18 -4.78 -8.78 -17.57
CA SER A 18 -6.06 -8.14 -17.91
C SER A 18 -6.05 -7.59 -19.35
N PRO A 19 -7.24 -7.42 -19.97
CA PRO A 19 -7.34 -6.79 -21.28
C PRO A 19 -6.68 -5.40 -21.33
N GLU A 20 -6.83 -4.60 -20.28
CA GLU A 20 -6.25 -3.25 -20.16
C GLU A 20 -4.72 -3.30 -20.09
N THR A 21 -4.17 -4.24 -19.33
CA THR A 21 -2.74 -4.51 -19.28
C THR A 21 -2.20 -4.87 -20.67
N ARG A 22 -2.91 -5.73 -21.40
CA ARG A 22 -2.52 -6.11 -22.76
C ARG A 22 -2.61 -4.93 -23.74
N GLU A 23 -3.64 -4.12 -23.63
CA GLU A 23 -3.81 -2.91 -24.47
C GLU A 23 -2.66 -1.92 -24.24
N GLU A 24 -2.27 -1.67 -23.00
CA GLU A 24 -1.14 -0.80 -22.66
C GLU A 24 0.19 -1.33 -23.23
N LEU A 25 0.41 -2.64 -23.20
CA LEU A 25 1.60 -3.26 -23.80
C LEU A 25 1.62 -3.14 -25.32
N LEU A 26 0.49 -3.40 -25.99
CA LEU A 26 0.38 -3.25 -27.44
C LEU A 26 0.62 -1.80 -27.89
N ALA A 27 0.25 -0.82 -27.07
CA ALA A 27 0.49 0.60 -27.35
C ALA A 27 1.98 0.98 -27.38
N ILE A 28 2.86 0.17 -26.76
CA ILE A 28 4.31 0.41 -26.71
C ILE A 28 5.12 -0.59 -27.56
N GLN A 29 4.47 -1.46 -28.34
CA GLN A 29 5.12 -2.59 -29.03
C GLN A 29 6.30 -2.20 -29.94
N ASP A 30 6.27 -1.00 -30.53
CA ASP A 30 7.32 -0.45 -31.41
C ASP A 30 8.31 0.47 -30.66
N ASN A 31 8.09 0.72 -29.37
CA ASN A 31 8.91 1.61 -28.54
C ASN A 31 9.87 0.80 -27.65
N LYS A 32 11.06 0.50 -28.19
CA LYS A 32 12.08 -0.28 -27.49
C LYS A 32 12.59 0.36 -26.21
N GLU A 33 12.66 1.70 -26.14
CA GLU A 33 13.12 2.41 -24.94
C GLU A 33 12.12 2.25 -23.79
N GLU A 34 10.82 2.36 -24.09
CA GLU A 34 9.76 2.17 -23.10
C GLU A 34 9.65 0.71 -22.64
N ILE A 35 9.83 -0.25 -23.55
CA ILE A 35 9.91 -1.67 -23.20
C ILE A 35 11.11 -1.93 -22.28
N GLU A 36 12.30 -1.43 -22.65
CA GLU A 36 13.50 -1.62 -21.84
C GLU A 36 13.28 -1.01 -20.45
N GLU A 37 12.81 0.24 -20.35
CA GLU A 37 12.66 0.94 -19.08
C GLU A 37 11.60 0.28 -18.14
N ARG A 38 10.54 -0.34 -18.70
CA ARG A 38 9.51 -1.05 -17.93
C ARG A 38 9.91 -2.45 -17.46
N PHE A 39 10.84 -3.11 -18.15
CA PHE A 39 11.11 -4.54 -18.01
C PHE A 39 12.58 -4.92 -17.77
N TYR A 40 13.52 -3.97 -17.76
CA TYR A 40 14.94 -4.29 -17.52
C TYR A 40 15.23 -4.82 -16.10
N GLN A 41 14.35 -4.53 -15.15
CA GLN A 41 14.43 -5.00 -13.77
C GLN A 41 13.04 -5.13 -13.15
N ASP A 42 13.03 -5.62 -11.91
CA ASP A 42 11.87 -5.57 -11.04
C ASP A 42 11.88 -4.28 -10.21
N LEU A 43 10.69 -3.79 -9.88
CA LEU A 43 10.53 -2.70 -8.94
C LEU A 43 11.06 -3.14 -7.56
N LYS A 44 12.10 -2.44 -7.09
CA LYS A 44 12.80 -2.79 -5.86
C LYS A 44 11.97 -2.49 -4.62
N PHE A 45 11.89 -3.47 -3.73
CA PHE A 45 11.35 -3.30 -2.38
C PHE A 45 12.47 -2.83 -1.46
N GLY A 46 12.36 -1.62 -0.93
CA GLY A 46 13.30 -1.08 0.06
C GLY A 46 12.67 -0.92 1.44
N THR A 47 13.37 -0.26 2.36
CA THR A 47 12.86 0.07 3.70
C THR A 47 11.58 0.91 3.68
N ALA A 48 11.38 1.69 2.62
CA ALA A 48 10.16 2.46 2.39
C ALA A 48 9.10 1.71 1.55
N GLY A 49 9.25 0.39 1.37
CA GLY A 49 8.44 -0.45 0.51
C GLY A 49 8.69 -0.24 -0.99
N LEU A 50 7.64 -0.36 -1.81
CA LEU A 50 7.68 -0.09 -3.25
C LEU A 50 7.39 1.39 -3.55
N ARG A 51 8.06 1.92 -4.58
CA ARG A 51 7.70 3.20 -5.19
C ARG A 51 8.10 3.19 -6.66
N GLY A 52 7.18 3.59 -7.52
CA GLY A 52 7.43 3.62 -8.96
C GLY A 52 6.41 4.45 -9.71
N ILE A 53 6.67 4.63 -10.99
CA ILE A 53 5.73 5.23 -11.94
C ILE A 53 4.61 4.22 -12.19
N LEU A 54 3.38 4.69 -12.29
CA LEU A 54 2.22 3.89 -12.68
C LEU A 54 2.38 3.38 -14.12
N GLY A 55 1.94 2.15 -14.37
CA GLY A 55 1.89 1.55 -15.70
C GLY A 55 2.16 0.06 -15.70
N THR A 56 2.00 -0.58 -16.83
CA THR A 56 2.30 -2.01 -16.97
C THR A 56 3.80 -2.26 -17.06
N GLY A 57 4.30 -3.23 -16.30
CA GLY A 57 5.67 -3.72 -16.35
C GLY A 57 6.20 -4.16 -14.98
N THR A 58 7.31 -4.89 -14.98
CA THR A 58 7.94 -5.37 -13.74
C THR A 58 8.61 -4.23 -12.95
N ASN A 59 9.07 -3.17 -13.63
CA ASN A 59 9.62 -1.95 -13.04
C ASN A 59 8.57 -0.81 -12.92
N ARG A 60 7.31 -1.15 -12.68
CA ARG A 60 6.20 -0.19 -12.57
C ARG A 60 5.29 -0.50 -11.38
N MET A 61 4.56 0.52 -10.93
CA MET A 61 3.43 0.36 -10.00
C MET A 61 2.18 -0.05 -10.78
N ASN A 62 1.69 -1.25 -10.52
CA ASN A 62 0.45 -1.80 -11.07
C ASN A 62 -0.13 -2.86 -10.11
N PHE A 63 -1.30 -3.39 -10.44
CA PHE A 63 -1.96 -4.41 -9.62
C PHE A 63 -1.09 -5.65 -9.37
N TYR A 64 -0.25 -6.04 -10.33
CA TYR A 64 0.60 -7.22 -10.21
C TYR A 64 1.79 -7.00 -9.28
N THR A 65 2.48 -5.85 -9.37
CA THR A 65 3.59 -5.53 -8.46
C THR A 65 3.10 -5.23 -7.05
N VAL A 66 1.93 -4.59 -6.91
CA VAL A 66 1.24 -4.41 -5.62
C VAL A 66 0.78 -5.74 -5.05
N GLY A 67 0.13 -6.58 -5.85
CA GLY A 67 -0.34 -7.91 -5.44
C GLY A 67 0.80 -8.81 -4.99
N ARG A 68 1.95 -8.75 -5.67
CA ARG A 68 3.17 -9.43 -5.25
C ARG A 68 3.64 -8.95 -3.87
N ALA A 69 3.76 -7.64 -3.65
CA ALA A 69 4.21 -7.09 -2.37
C ALA A 69 3.22 -7.35 -1.23
N ALA A 70 1.91 -7.23 -1.49
CA ALA A 70 0.86 -7.53 -0.54
C ALA A 70 0.87 -9.02 -0.15
N THR A 71 1.03 -9.91 -1.13
CA THR A 71 1.13 -11.37 -0.88
C THR A 71 2.36 -11.70 -0.05
N ALA A 72 3.51 -11.12 -0.39
CA ALA A 72 4.74 -11.31 0.39
C ALA A 72 4.56 -10.86 1.84
N TYR A 73 4.02 -9.67 2.05
CA TYR A 73 3.83 -9.14 3.39
C TYR A 73 2.73 -9.90 4.17
N ALA A 74 1.66 -10.36 3.50
CA ALA A 74 0.64 -11.20 4.11
C ALA A 74 1.21 -12.55 4.59
N ARG A 75 2.12 -13.17 3.82
CA ARG A 75 2.83 -14.39 4.23
C ARG A 75 3.74 -14.15 5.43
N GLU A 76 4.48 -13.05 5.44
CA GLU A 76 5.34 -12.67 6.57
C GLU A 76 4.52 -12.44 7.85
N ILE A 77 3.42 -11.69 7.78
CA ILE A 77 2.52 -11.47 8.93
C ILE A 77 1.88 -12.80 9.37
N ALA A 78 1.48 -13.65 8.43
CA ALA A 78 0.90 -14.95 8.72
C ALA A 78 1.88 -15.92 9.42
N ALA A 79 3.19 -15.77 9.19
CA ALA A 79 4.24 -16.57 9.80
C ALA A 79 4.60 -16.11 11.22
N GLN A 80 4.31 -14.86 11.58
CA GLN A 80 4.55 -14.33 12.92
C GLN A 80 3.61 -14.94 13.96
N GLN A 81 4.10 -15.08 15.20
CA GLN A 81 3.27 -15.48 16.33
C GLN A 81 2.13 -14.47 16.55
N GLU A 82 0.89 -14.96 16.51
CA GLU A 82 -0.33 -14.15 16.59
C GLU A 82 -0.51 -13.11 15.47
N GLY A 83 0.33 -13.12 14.42
CA GLY A 83 0.30 -12.09 13.39
C GLY A 83 -1.03 -12.04 12.64
N LYS A 84 -1.62 -13.21 12.35
CA LYS A 84 -2.97 -13.32 11.76
C LYS A 84 -4.06 -12.65 12.61
N SER A 85 -4.06 -12.90 13.92
CA SER A 85 -5.07 -12.39 14.84
C SER A 85 -4.88 -10.91 15.19
N LYS A 86 -3.63 -10.45 15.31
CA LYS A 86 -3.29 -9.03 15.49
C LYS A 86 -3.63 -8.23 14.24
N GLY A 87 -3.39 -8.82 13.07
CA GLY A 87 -3.77 -8.23 11.80
C GLY A 87 -2.92 -7.04 11.39
N ILE A 88 -3.37 -6.33 10.37
CA ILE A 88 -2.73 -5.10 9.89
C ILE A 88 -3.71 -3.95 9.72
N VAL A 89 -3.20 -2.72 9.70
CA VAL A 89 -3.97 -1.54 9.27
C VAL A 89 -3.69 -1.24 7.79
N ILE A 90 -4.72 -0.92 7.02
CA ILE A 90 -4.62 -0.55 5.60
C ILE A 90 -5.13 0.89 5.42
N SER A 91 -4.25 1.77 4.94
CA SER A 91 -4.58 3.16 4.60
C SER A 91 -4.04 3.55 3.23
N TYR A 92 -4.61 4.59 2.65
CA TYR A 92 -4.26 5.08 1.32
C TYR A 92 -4.42 6.61 1.23
N ASP A 93 -3.70 7.21 0.28
CA ASP A 93 -3.78 8.64 -0.03
C ASP A 93 -4.62 8.94 -1.29
N CYS A 94 -4.61 10.20 -1.73
CA CYS A 94 -5.40 10.71 -2.85
C CYS A 94 -4.81 10.42 -4.24
N ARG A 95 -3.77 9.59 -4.38
CA ARG A 95 -3.16 9.31 -5.69
C ARG A 95 -4.04 8.38 -6.52
N ASN A 96 -3.81 8.42 -7.84
CA ASN A 96 -4.45 7.51 -8.78
C ASN A 96 -4.18 6.06 -8.38
N PHE A 97 -5.22 5.24 -8.40
CA PHE A 97 -5.21 3.83 -8.01
C PHE A 97 -4.90 3.53 -6.54
N SER A 98 -4.73 4.54 -5.66
CA SER A 98 -4.36 4.25 -4.26
C SER A 98 -5.43 3.45 -3.52
N ARG A 99 -6.71 3.73 -3.80
CA ARG A 99 -7.83 2.99 -3.19
C ARG A 99 -7.90 1.57 -3.75
N GLU A 100 -7.83 1.43 -5.06
CA GLU A 100 -7.93 0.16 -5.78
C GLU A 100 -6.77 -0.78 -5.40
N PHE A 101 -5.56 -0.25 -5.22
CA PHE A 101 -4.43 -1.01 -4.68
C PHE A 101 -4.62 -1.41 -3.21
N ALA A 102 -5.25 -0.56 -2.40
CA ALA A 102 -5.59 -0.90 -1.02
C ALA A 102 -6.66 -2.01 -0.96
N GLU A 103 -7.68 -1.93 -1.82
CA GLU A 103 -8.76 -2.92 -1.95
C GLU A 103 -8.21 -4.28 -2.39
N LEU A 104 -7.33 -4.31 -3.41
CA LEU A 104 -6.60 -5.53 -3.80
C LEU A 104 -5.82 -6.11 -2.61
N ALA A 105 -5.07 -5.27 -1.89
CA ALA A 105 -4.31 -5.71 -0.73
C ALA A 105 -5.25 -6.30 0.33
N ALA A 106 -6.38 -5.66 0.62
CA ALA A 106 -7.37 -6.17 1.56
C ALA A 106 -7.85 -7.58 1.21
N GLY A 107 -8.19 -7.82 -0.07
CA GLY A 107 -8.54 -9.15 -0.58
C GLY A 107 -7.46 -10.20 -0.35
N ILE A 108 -6.20 -9.85 -0.61
CA ILE A 108 -5.04 -10.73 -0.39
C ILE A 108 -4.83 -11.04 1.09
N PHE A 109 -4.88 -10.04 1.98
CA PHE A 109 -4.67 -10.25 3.41
C PHE A 109 -5.77 -11.12 4.02
N VAL A 110 -7.03 -10.86 3.68
CA VAL A 110 -8.17 -11.69 4.13
C VAL A 110 -8.05 -13.12 3.61
N LYS A 111 -7.66 -13.31 2.34
CA LYS A 111 -7.39 -14.64 1.77
C LYS A 111 -6.37 -15.45 2.56
N HIS A 112 -5.34 -14.78 3.09
CA HIS A 112 -4.29 -15.41 3.91
C HIS A 112 -4.71 -15.63 5.38
N GLY A 113 -5.94 -15.25 5.73
CA GLY A 113 -6.48 -15.37 7.08
C GLY A 113 -5.96 -14.30 8.03
N VAL A 114 -5.51 -13.16 7.52
CA VAL A 114 -5.00 -12.04 8.32
C VAL A 114 -6.13 -11.05 8.57
N LYS A 115 -6.36 -10.71 9.84
CA LYS A 115 -7.30 -9.64 10.23
C LYS A 115 -6.84 -8.30 9.65
N ILE A 116 -7.76 -7.47 9.19
CA ILE A 116 -7.45 -6.13 8.69
C ILE A 116 -8.34 -5.06 9.30
N TYR A 117 -7.77 -3.86 9.45
CA TYR A 117 -8.47 -2.61 9.73
C TYR A 117 -8.32 -1.69 8.52
N PHE A 118 -9.38 -1.55 7.74
CA PHE A 118 -9.36 -0.84 6.46
C PHE A 118 -9.94 0.56 6.60
N SER A 119 -9.20 1.56 6.11
CA SER A 119 -9.63 2.96 6.17
C SER A 119 -10.88 3.18 5.30
N THR A 120 -11.96 3.70 5.89
CA THR A 120 -13.18 4.08 5.16
C THR A 120 -12.96 5.20 4.14
N GLU A 121 -11.96 6.04 4.38
CA GLU A 121 -11.57 7.15 3.52
C GLU A 121 -10.08 7.47 3.65
N LEU A 122 -9.65 8.56 2.99
CA LEU A 122 -8.27 9.02 3.02
C LEU A 122 -7.81 9.24 4.47
N ARG A 123 -6.70 8.62 4.85
CA ARG A 123 -6.08 8.84 6.16
C ARG A 123 -4.58 9.07 6.01
N PRO A 124 -4.00 10.07 6.68
CA PRO A 124 -2.59 10.38 6.58
C PRO A 124 -1.76 9.35 7.36
N VAL A 125 -0.47 9.23 7.01
CA VAL A 125 0.49 8.30 7.64
C VAL A 125 0.49 8.38 9.18
N PRO A 126 0.36 9.54 9.85
CA PRO A 126 0.28 9.59 11.31
C PRO A 126 -0.93 8.86 11.90
N ILE A 127 -2.09 8.86 11.22
CA ILE A 127 -3.27 8.12 11.66
C ILE A 127 -3.04 6.61 11.47
N LEU A 128 -2.46 6.17 10.35
CA LEU A 128 -2.03 4.77 10.18
C LEU A 128 -1.09 4.33 11.31
N SER A 129 -0.04 5.11 11.57
CA SER A 129 0.96 4.84 12.61
C SER A 129 0.34 4.78 14.01
N PHE A 130 -0.61 5.67 14.30
CA PHE A 130 -1.38 5.64 15.54
C PHE A 130 -2.28 4.41 15.61
N ALA A 131 -3.03 4.10 14.55
CA ALA A 131 -3.96 2.98 14.47
C ALA A 131 -3.29 1.63 14.69
N ILE A 132 -2.10 1.43 14.12
CA ILE A 132 -1.32 0.20 14.34
C ILE A 132 -1.10 -0.05 15.84
N ARG A 133 -0.66 0.98 16.56
CA ARG A 133 -0.42 0.90 18.00
C ARG A 133 -1.71 0.85 18.81
N HIS A 134 -2.74 1.56 18.37
CA HIS A 134 -4.04 1.63 19.03
C HIS A 134 -4.76 0.27 19.01
N PHE A 135 -4.75 -0.43 17.86
CA PHE A 135 -5.36 -1.75 17.71
C PHE A 135 -4.43 -2.92 18.05
N GLY A 136 -3.14 -2.64 18.32
CA GLY A 136 -2.14 -3.68 18.61
C GLY A 136 -1.84 -4.57 17.40
N CYS A 137 -1.89 -4.01 16.20
CA CYS A 137 -1.67 -4.73 14.95
C CYS A 137 -0.22 -5.20 14.81
N ALA A 138 -0.01 -6.27 14.03
CA ALA A 138 1.30 -6.78 13.65
C ALA A 138 2.03 -5.83 12.67
N GLY A 139 1.30 -4.90 12.05
CA GLY A 139 1.86 -3.84 11.23
C GLY A 139 0.80 -3.12 10.41
N GLY A 140 1.20 -2.55 9.28
CA GLY A 140 0.28 -1.86 8.40
C GLY A 140 0.86 -1.54 7.03
N ILE A 141 -0.02 -1.13 6.11
CA ILE A 141 0.34 -0.67 4.78
C ILE A 141 -0.22 0.72 4.51
N MET A 142 0.59 1.54 3.85
CA MET A 142 0.18 2.83 3.30
C MET A 142 0.36 2.82 1.79
N ILE A 143 -0.72 3.01 1.04
CA ILE A 143 -0.63 3.25 -0.40
C ILE A 143 -0.40 4.74 -0.64
N THR A 144 0.86 5.10 -0.94
CA THR A 144 1.28 6.48 -1.17
C THR A 144 2.70 6.57 -1.75
N ALA A 145 2.91 7.52 -2.67
CA ALA A 145 4.25 8.01 -3.02
C ALA A 145 4.59 9.37 -2.37
N SER A 146 3.95 9.72 -1.25
CA SER A 146 4.19 10.96 -0.50
C SER A 146 4.02 12.22 -1.36
N HIS A 147 5.08 12.95 -1.67
CA HIS A 147 5.08 14.21 -2.43
C HIS A 147 5.57 14.04 -3.87
N ASN A 148 5.82 12.80 -4.33
CA ASN A 148 6.20 12.53 -5.71
C ASN A 148 5.14 13.04 -6.72
N PRO A 149 5.48 13.24 -8.00
CA PRO A 149 4.51 13.61 -9.03
C PRO A 149 3.31 12.64 -9.09
N ALA A 150 2.18 13.09 -9.65
CA ALA A 150 0.92 12.33 -9.68
C ALA A 150 1.01 10.97 -10.39
N VAL A 151 1.95 10.83 -11.33
CA VAL A 151 2.22 9.57 -12.05
C VAL A 151 2.91 8.51 -11.18
N TYR A 152 3.36 8.86 -9.97
CA TYR A 152 3.95 7.91 -9.03
C TYR A 152 2.90 7.40 -8.04
N ASN A 153 3.04 6.14 -7.66
CA ASN A 153 2.42 5.58 -6.47
C ASN A 153 3.43 4.73 -5.68
N GLY A 154 3.03 4.20 -4.53
CA GLY A 154 3.89 3.38 -3.69
C GLY A 154 3.10 2.51 -2.73
N PHE A 155 3.72 1.43 -2.30
CA PHE A 155 3.20 0.48 -1.31
C PHE A 155 4.20 0.46 -0.17
N LYS A 156 3.88 1.08 0.96
CA LYS A 156 4.78 1.18 2.12
C LYS A 156 4.33 0.25 3.22
N VAL A 157 5.28 -0.36 3.92
CA VAL A 157 5.01 -1.31 5.00
C VAL A 157 5.51 -0.77 6.34
N TYR A 158 4.75 -1.02 7.39
CA TYR A 158 4.96 -0.52 8.75
C TYR A 158 4.95 -1.66 9.76
N GLY A 159 5.81 -1.57 10.78
CA GLY A 159 5.92 -2.54 11.87
C GLY A 159 4.96 -2.25 13.03
N THR A 160 5.04 -3.07 14.07
CA THR A 160 4.19 -3.00 15.28
C THR A 160 4.32 -1.69 16.06
N ASP A 161 5.45 -0.99 15.91
CA ASP A 161 5.70 0.32 16.53
C ASP A 161 5.04 1.49 15.77
N GLY A 162 4.39 1.20 14.63
CA GLY A 162 3.83 2.20 13.73
C GLY A 162 4.88 2.94 12.90
N GLY A 163 6.15 2.51 12.93
CA GLY A 163 7.24 2.98 12.09
C GLY A 163 7.34 2.19 10.79
N GLN A 164 8.09 2.69 9.80
CA GLN A 164 8.45 1.89 8.63
C GLN A 164 9.36 0.74 9.05
N LEU A 165 9.30 -0.37 8.31
CA LEU A 165 10.15 -1.52 8.60
C LEU A 165 11.64 -1.13 8.60
N PRO A 166 12.41 -1.57 9.61
CA PRO A 166 13.86 -1.52 9.54
C PRO A 166 14.40 -2.40 8.40
N PRO A 167 15.68 -2.25 8.04
CA PRO A 167 16.29 -2.99 6.92
C PRO A 167 16.11 -4.51 7.00
N GLU A 168 16.29 -5.12 8.17
CA GLU A 168 16.23 -6.58 8.33
C GLU A 168 14.83 -7.13 8.02
N GLU A 169 13.79 -6.51 8.58
CA GLU A 169 12.40 -6.91 8.32
C GLU A 169 11.96 -6.57 6.89
N ALA A 170 12.46 -5.47 6.32
CA ALA A 170 12.19 -5.14 4.91
C ALA A 170 12.84 -6.14 3.96
N ASP A 171 14.06 -6.61 4.26
CA ASP A 171 14.77 -7.62 3.49
C ASP A 171 14.07 -8.99 3.57
N ALA A 172 13.48 -9.33 4.71
CA ALA A 172 12.66 -10.54 4.85
C ALA A 172 11.43 -10.52 3.92
N VAL A 173 10.69 -9.39 3.88
CA VAL A 173 9.59 -9.21 2.94
C VAL A 173 10.08 -9.27 1.49
N ALA A 174 11.21 -8.63 1.17
CA ALA A 174 11.79 -8.65 -0.17
C ALA A 174 12.23 -10.06 -0.61
N ALA A 175 12.72 -10.89 0.32
CA ALA A 175 13.07 -12.27 0.06
C ALA A 175 11.82 -13.09 -0.32
N VAL A 176 10.73 -13.00 0.45
CA VAL A 176 9.46 -13.66 0.11
C VAL A 176 8.91 -13.14 -1.23
N MET A 177 9.08 -11.84 -1.50
CA MET A 177 8.69 -11.24 -2.78
C MET A 177 9.42 -11.86 -3.97
N THR A 178 10.68 -12.25 -3.80
CA THR A 178 11.50 -12.89 -4.83
C THR A 178 10.98 -14.30 -5.18
N ASP A 179 10.38 -15.00 -4.22
CA ASP A 179 9.79 -16.33 -4.43
C ASP A 179 8.44 -16.29 -5.19
N ILE A 180 7.83 -15.10 -5.32
CA ILE A 180 6.54 -14.91 -6.01
C ILE A 180 6.81 -14.50 -7.46
N THR A 181 6.94 -15.51 -8.32
CA THR A 181 7.24 -15.34 -9.75
C THR A 181 6.00 -15.36 -10.65
N ASP A 182 4.91 -16.00 -10.22
CA ASP A 182 3.63 -16.02 -10.96
C ASP A 182 2.77 -14.81 -10.58
N LEU A 183 3.06 -13.67 -11.22
CA LEU A 183 2.41 -12.39 -10.94
C LEU A 183 0.90 -12.39 -11.20
N PRO A 184 0.36 -12.96 -12.31
CA PRO A 184 -1.08 -13.06 -12.49
C PRO A 184 -1.78 -13.82 -11.37
N ALA A 185 -1.17 -14.90 -10.88
CA ALA A 185 -1.74 -15.69 -9.77
C ALA A 185 -1.83 -14.86 -8.47
N ALA A 186 -0.83 -14.00 -8.18
CA ALA A 186 -0.85 -13.14 -7.00
C ALA A 186 -2.05 -12.16 -6.97
N VAL A 187 -2.61 -11.82 -8.13
CA VAL A 187 -3.83 -11.00 -8.25
C VAL A 187 -5.07 -11.89 -8.32
N ALA A 188 -5.06 -12.95 -9.14
CA ALA A 188 -6.21 -13.84 -9.34
C ALA A 188 -6.61 -14.64 -8.08
N ASP A 189 -5.67 -14.90 -7.18
CA ASP A 189 -5.93 -15.61 -5.92
C ASP A 189 -6.53 -14.71 -4.83
N ALA A 190 -6.52 -13.38 -5.03
CA ALA A 190 -7.11 -12.42 -4.11
C ALA A 190 -8.64 -12.60 -4.04
N LEU A 191 -9.22 -12.33 -2.87
CA LEU A 191 -10.67 -12.16 -2.79
C LEU A 191 -11.06 -10.84 -3.45
N GLU A 192 -12.21 -10.82 -4.12
CA GLU A 192 -12.84 -9.57 -4.53
C GLU A 192 -13.11 -8.69 -3.31
N PHE A 193 -13.07 -7.37 -3.48
CA PHE A 193 -13.15 -6.45 -2.35
C PHE A 193 -14.44 -6.63 -1.55
N GLU A 194 -15.58 -6.82 -2.22
CA GLU A 194 -16.87 -7.06 -1.58
C GLU A 194 -16.89 -8.37 -0.79
N GLU A 195 -16.22 -9.42 -1.26
CA GLU A 195 -16.09 -10.68 -0.52
C GLU A 195 -15.23 -10.48 0.72
N ALA A 196 -14.09 -9.80 0.57
CA ALA A 196 -13.21 -9.45 1.67
C ALA A 196 -13.93 -8.59 2.73
N ALA A 197 -14.68 -7.58 2.30
CA ALA A 197 -15.43 -6.66 3.16
C ALA A 197 -16.55 -7.33 3.97
N ASN A 198 -17.04 -8.49 3.52
CA ASN A 198 -18.03 -9.29 4.23
C ASN A 198 -17.41 -10.37 5.15
N SER A 199 -16.08 -10.49 5.17
CA SER A 199 -15.37 -11.43 6.05
C SER A 199 -15.35 -10.94 7.50
N GLU A 200 -15.39 -11.87 8.46
CA GLU A 200 -15.18 -11.56 9.89
C GLU A 200 -13.76 -11.03 10.18
N LEU A 201 -12.82 -11.21 9.26
CA LEU A 201 -11.46 -10.69 9.34
C LEU A 201 -11.38 -9.21 8.96
N PHE A 202 -12.41 -8.66 8.33
CA PHE A 202 -12.42 -7.28 7.84
C PHE A 202 -13.08 -6.35 8.85
N ASN A 203 -12.38 -5.28 9.21
CA ASN A 203 -12.87 -4.26 10.14
C ASN A 203 -12.75 -2.90 9.46
N TRP A 204 -13.83 -2.13 9.44
CA TRP A 204 -13.77 -0.74 8.99
C TRP A 204 -13.12 0.13 10.06
N MET A 205 -12.25 1.04 9.64
CA MET A 205 -11.59 2.04 10.48
C MET A 205 -12.02 3.42 10.02
N GLY A 206 -12.73 4.16 10.88
CA GLY A 206 -13.49 5.36 10.54
C GLY A 206 -13.30 6.51 11.54
N ASP A 207 -14.37 7.26 11.77
CA ASP A 207 -14.40 8.42 12.67
C ASP A 207 -13.95 8.09 14.12
N ASP A 208 -14.10 6.83 14.52
CA ASP A 208 -13.69 6.33 15.83
C ASP A 208 -12.18 6.46 16.06
N ILE A 209 -11.37 6.10 15.04
CA ILE A 209 -9.91 6.26 15.13
C ILE A 209 -9.50 7.73 15.04
N ASP A 210 -10.23 8.53 14.27
CA ASP A 210 -9.92 9.95 14.07
C ASP A 210 -10.16 10.74 15.37
N GLN A 211 -11.23 10.42 16.08
CA GLN A 211 -11.51 10.95 17.42
C GLN A 211 -10.44 10.50 18.43
N ALA A 212 -10.10 9.21 18.47
CA ALA A 212 -9.07 8.68 19.37
C ALA A 212 -7.70 9.33 19.13
N TYR A 213 -7.34 9.56 17.86
CA TYR A 213 -6.12 10.27 17.47
C TYR A 213 -6.15 11.74 17.91
N SER A 214 -7.26 12.42 17.67
CA SER A 214 -7.45 13.82 18.06
C SER A 214 -7.37 14.01 19.58
N ASP A 215 -8.02 13.14 20.35
CA ASP A 215 -7.97 13.17 21.81
C ASP A 215 -6.54 12.95 22.33
N TYR A 216 -5.82 12.00 21.73
CA TYR A 216 -4.41 11.77 22.06
C TYR A 216 -3.55 13.00 21.73
N LEU A 217 -3.71 13.61 20.56
CA LEU A 217 -3.00 14.84 20.20
C LEU A 217 -3.23 15.98 21.20
N MET A 218 -4.44 16.11 21.74
CA MET A 218 -4.75 17.13 22.76
C MET A 218 -4.03 16.89 24.11
N THR A 219 -3.57 15.67 24.37
CA THR A 219 -2.71 15.37 25.53
C THR A 219 -1.27 15.86 25.33
N LEU A 220 -0.82 16.04 24.09
CA LEU A 220 0.54 16.48 23.74
C LEU A 220 0.71 18.01 23.76
N SER A 221 -0.34 18.76 24.10
CA SER A 221 -0.29 20.22 24.20
C SER A 221 0.68 20.66 25.31
N LEU A 222 1.80 21.27 24.91
CA LEU A 222 2.88 21.70 25.82
C LEU A 222 2.46 22.85 26.75
N ASP A 223 1.67 23.81 26.23
CA ASP A 223 1.21 24.95 27.01
C ASP A 223 -0.25 25.29 26.65
N ARG A 224 -1.16 24.66 27.40
CA ARG A 224 -2.60 24.91 27.31
C ARG A 224 -2.96 26.37 27.63
N GLY A 225 -2.14 27.07 28.42
CA GLY A 225 -2.31 28.48 28.76
C GLY A 225 -2.03 29.39 27.57
N ALA A 226 -0.94 29.14 26.84
CA ALA A 226 -0.61 29.84 25.60
C ALA A 226 -1.67 29.62 24.52
N THR A 227 -2.12 28.38 24.30
CA THR A 227 -3.18 28.08 23.32
C THR A 227 -4.48 28.84 23.67
N LYS A 228 -4.87 28.90 24.95
CA LYS A 228 -6.05 29.66 25.39
C LYS A 228 -5.90 31.17 25.16
N LYS A 229 -4.71 31.74 25.41
CA LYS A 229 -4.43 33.17 25.16
C LYS A 229 -4.46 33.50 23.67
N SER A 230 -4.01 32.57 22.83
CA SER A 230 -3.94 32.72 21.37
C SER A 230 -5.19 32.24 20.63
N LYS A 231 -6.34 32.07 21.31
CA LYS A 231 -7.59 31.56 20.71
C LYS A 231 -8.13 32.38 19.52
N HIS A 232 -7.63 33.60 19.32
CA HIS A 232 -8.00 34.50 18.24
C HIS A 232 -6.91 34.64 17.17
N LEU A 233 -5.84 33.84 17.23
CA LEU A 233 -4.80 33.84 16.21
C LEU A 233 -5.40 33.33 14.88
N PRO A 234 -5.40 34.13 13.80
CA PRO A 234 -5.85 33.65 12.51
C PRO A 234 -4.85 32.60 11.98
N ILE A 235 -5.37 31.44 11.57
CA ILE A 235 -4.59 30.34 10.99
C ILE A 235 -5.16 30.06 9.59
N VAL A 236 -4.28 30.00 8.60
CA VAL A 236 -4.61 29.54 7.25
C VAL A 236 -4.00 28.16 7.05
N TYR A 237 -4.83 27.17 6.75
CA TYR A 237 -4.42 25.81 6.44
C TYR A 237 -4.89 25.43 5.04
N THR A 238 -4.03 24.78 4.28
CA THR A 238 -4.40 24.13 3.03
C THR A 238 -3.85 22.70 3.05
N PRO A 239 -4.68 21.69 2.77
CA PRO A 239 -4.22 20.31 2.70
C PRO A 239 -3.45 20.01 1.41
N LEU A 240 -3.37 20.96 0.46
CA LEU A 240 -2.74 20.78 -0.87
C LEU A 240 -3.25 19.51 -1.59
N HIS A 241 -4.57 19.25 -1.49
CA HIS A 241 -5.25 18.01 -1.93
C HIS A 241 -4.78 16.71 -1.26
N GLY A 242 -3.91 16.77 -0.27
CA GLY A 242 -3.43 15.62 0.48
C GLY A 242 -4.46 15.04 1.45
N SER A 243 -4.07 13.96 2.13
CA SER A 243 -4.94 13.16 3.00
C SER A 243 -5.27 13.78 4.36
N GLY A 244 -4.90 15.04 4.60
CA GLY A 244 -5.33 15.80 5.79
C GLY A 244 -6.50 16.75 5.51
N ASN A 245 -7.26 16.50 4.44
CA ASN A 245 -8.33 17.39 3.98
C ASN A 245 -9.67 17.22 4.72
N LYS A 246 -9.76 16.25 5.61
CA LYS A 246 -10.93 15.93 6.43
C LYS A 246 -10.49 15.67 7.86
#